data_AF-A0A8J5CRB8-F1
#
_entry.id   AF-A0A8J5CRB8-F1
#
_cell.length_a   1.000
_cell.length_b   1.000
_cell.length_c   1.000
_cell.angle_alpha   90.00
_cell.angle_beta   90.00
_cell.angle_gamma   90.00
#
_symmetry.space_group_name_H-M   'P 1'
#
loop_
_entity.id
_entity.type
_entity.pdbx_description
1 polymer ?
#
loop_
_entity_poly.entity_id
_entity_poly.type
_entity_poly.pdbx_seq_one_letter_code
_entity_poly.pdbx_strand_id
1 'polypeptide(L)'
;MGSVSELFEKLQEITCHMYLPSTHTTEVNKLRYELFCARRGEVESSQLPPCEDCLFMHALRANYQAAIWRRSLQSQPFVANPTDCGWMTDEDGKLAVNWMRGSPANPMLLCSTVLQVVRSCELPKCTCLSNGPEVYGHVQVTDMPEQGY
;
A
#
# COMPACT_ATOMS: atom_id res chain seq x y z
N MET A 1 3.08 12.68 26.68
CA MET A 1 3.20 11.90 25.43
C MET A 1 1.80 11.78 24.88
N GLY A 2 1.52 12.21 23.65
CA GLY A 2 0.17 12.10 23.06
C GLY A 2 -0.24 10.64 22.88
N SER A 3 -1.55 10.39 22.76
CA SER A 3 -2.05 9.05 22.46
C SER A 3 -1.58 8.59 21.07
N VAL A 4 -1.59 7.28 20.79
CA VAL A 4 -1.23 6.75 19.46
C VAL A 4 -2.15 7.32 18.37
N SER A 5 -3.44 7.54 18.69
CA SER A 5 -4.40 8.19 17.79
C SER A 5 -3.95 9.62 17.45
N GLU A 6 -3.68 10.44 18.46
CA GLU A 6 -3.26 11.84 18.28
C GLU A 6 -1.97 11.97 17.47
N LEU A 7 -1.00 11.08 17.71
CA LEU A 7 0.26 11.06 16.95
C LEU A 7 0.02 10.68 15.49
N PHE A 8 -0.89 9.75 15.24
CA PHE A 8 -1.24 9.32 13.90
C PHE A 8 -2.02 10.39 13.14
N GLU A 9 -2.95 11.09 13.79
CA GLU A 9 -3.67 12.25 13.21
C GLU A 9 -2.70 13.33 12.74
N LYS A 10 -1.69 13.67 13.58
CA LYS A 10 -0.64 14.63 13.19
C LYS A 10 0.22 14.12 12.04
N LEU A 11 0.51 12.83 11.99
CA LEU A 11 1.25 12.24 10.88
C LEU A 11 0.47 12.34 9.58
N GLN A 12 -0.86 12.12 9.63
CA GLN A 12 -1.74 12.31 8.47
C GLN A 12 -1.73 13.76 8.00
N GLU A 13 -1.85 14.73 8.92
CA GLU A 13 -1.80 16.17 8.61
C GLU A 13 -0.48 16.55 7.91
N ILE A 14 0.66 16.15 8.48
CA ILE A 14 1.98 16.41 7.88
C ILE A 14 2.06 15.77 6.49
N THR A 15 1.57 14.54 6.34
CA THR A 15 1.53 13.84 5.06
C THR A 15 0.68 14.58 4.03
N CYS A 16 -0.47 15.12 4.44
CA CYS A 16 -1.31 15.93 3.57
C CYS A 16 -0.56 17.16 3.05
N HIS A 17 0.12 17.89 3.94
CA HIS A 17 0.90 19.07 3.56
C HIS A 17 2.14 18.75 2.71
N MET A 18 2.73 17.55 2.83
CA MET A 18 3.83 17.12 1.95
C MET A 18 3.39 16.95 0.50
N TYR A 19 2.18 16.45 0.27
CA TYR A 19 1.64 16.23 -1.08
C TYR A 19 0.96 17.48 -1.65
N LEU A 20 0.28 18.26 -0.82
CA LEU A 20 -0.37 19.51 -1.21
C LEU A 20 -0.26 20.55 -0.08
N PRO A 21 0.76 21.43 -0.10
CA PRO A 21 1.00 22.38 0.98
C PRO A 21 -0.18 23.29 1.32
N SER A 22 -0.98 23.66 0.32
CA SER A 22 -2.15 24.53 0.44
C SER A 22 -3.44 23.80 0.82
N THR A 23 -3.37 22.52 1.17
CA THR A 23 -4.56 21.75 1.52
C THR A 23 -5.13 22.15 2.88
N HIS A 24 -6.45 21.98 3.02
CA HIS A 24 -7.17 22.14 4.29
C HIS A 24 -7.57 20.81 4.92
N THR A 25 -7.37 19.70 4.22
CA THR A 25 -7.64 18.37 4.77
C THR A 25 -6.46 17.87 5.58
N THR A 26 -6.76 17.24 6.71
CA THR A 26 -5.76 16.57 7.57
C THR A 26 -5.82 15.05 7.42
N GLU A 27 -6.76 14.53 6.62
CA GLU A 27 -6.98 13.11 6.39
C GLU A 27 -6.43 12.68 5.03
N VAL A 28 -5.54 11.69 5.01
CA VAL A 28 -4.82 11.29 3.78
C VAL A 28 -5.73 10.63 2.75
N ASN A 29 -6.74 9.87 3.18
CA ASN A 29 -7.70 9.25 2.26
C ASN A 29 -8.57 10.30 1.56
N LYS A 30 -8.97 11.35 2.29
CA LYS A 30 -9.73 12.47 1.72
C LYS A 30 -8.87 13.23 0.71
N LEU A 31 -7.62 13.55 1.04
CA LEU A 31 -6.69 14.19 0.10
C LEU A 31 -6.46 13.31 -1.15
N ARG A 32 -6.28 12.00 -0.94
CA ARG A 32 -6.09 11.03 -2.02
C ARG A 32 -7.25 11.07 -3.01
N TYR A 33 -8.48 11.09 -2.50
CA TYR A 33 -9.68 11.20 -3.34
C TYR A 33 -9.77 12.55 -4.06
N GLU A 34 -9.54 13.66 -3.35
CA GLU A 34 -9.55 15.01 -3.94
C GLU A 34 -8.55 15.14 -5.09
N LEU A 35 -7.32 14.66 -4.90
CA LEU A 35 -6.27 14.65 -5.93
C LEU A 35 -6.64 13.76 -7.12
N PHE A 36 -7.20 12.58 -6.86
CA PHE A 36 -7.67 11.68 -7.91
C PHE A 36 -8.76 12.34 -8.77
N CYS A 37 -9.75 12.97 -8.15
CA CYS A 37 -10.81 13.70 -8.84
C CYS A 37 -10.27 14.93 -9.60
N ALA A 38 -9.39 15.71 -8.99
CA ALA A 38 -8.79 16.90 -9.61
C ALA A 38 -7.96 16.56 -10.87
N ARG A 39 -7.42 15.34 -10.94
CA ARG A 39 -6.67 14.82 -12.07
C ARG A 39 -7.50 13.93 -13.01
N ARG A 40 -8.83 13.92 -12.84
CA ARG A 40 -9.77 13.11 -13.66
C ARG A 40 -9.42 11.62 -13.72
N GLY A 41 -8.75 11.10 -12.70
CA GLY A 41 -8.28 9.71 -12.66
C GLY A 41 -7.06 9.41 -13.54
N GLU A 42 -6.45 10.40 -14.19
CA GLU A 42 -5.23 10.26 -15.01
C GLU A 42 -3.95 10.38 -14.17
N VAL A 43 -4.03 10.15 -12.85
CA VAL A 43 -2.90 10.24 -11.93
C VAL A 43 -2.44 8.85 -11.52
N GLU A 44 -1.13 8.62 -11.63
CA GLU A 44 -0.54 7.36 -11.21
C GLU A 44 -0.63 7.20 -9.69
N SER A 45 -0.85 5.97 -9.23
CA SER A 45 -1.04 5.69 -7.79
C SER A 45 0.15 6.14 -6.93
N SER A 46 1.36 6.14 -7.50
CA SER A 46 2.61 6.60 -6.87
C SER A 46 2.67 8.12 -6.66
N GLN A 47 1.88 8.90 -7.40
CA GLN A 47 1.81 10.36 -7.28
C GLN A 47 0.77 10.80 -6.25
N LEU A 48 -0.06 9.87 -5.77
CA LEU A 48 -1.06 10.11 -4.74
C LEU A 48 -0.46 9.87 -3.34
N PRO A 49 -0.96 10.54 -2.29
CA PRO A 49 -0.59 10.23 -0.91
C PRO A 49 -0.92 8.78 -0.57
N PRO A 50 -0.16 8.13 0.33
CA PRO A 50 -0.45 6.77 0.77
C PRO A 50 -1.89 6.68 1.31
N CYS A 51 -2.49 5.50 1.20
CA CYS A 51 -3.72 5.23 1.91
C CYS A 51 -3.48 5.31 3.43
N GLU A 52 -4.51 5.59 4.23
CA GLU A 52 -4.40 5.69 5.68
C GLU A 52 -3.78 4.42 6.29
N ASP A 53 -4.25 3.24 5.88
CA ASP A 53 -3.75 1.96 6.39
C ASP A 53 -2.28 1.73 6.00
N CYS A 54 -1.92 2.10 4.77
CA CYS A 54 -0.56 2.06 4.25
C CYS A 54 0.38 2.95 5.08
N LEU A 55 -0.06 4.17 5.38
CA LEU A 55 0.66 5.14 6.19
C LEU A 55 0.82 4.66 7.63
N PHE A 56 -0.24 4.08 8.21
CA PHE A 56 -0.22 3.51 9.55
C PHE A 56 0.81 2.38 9.66
N MET A 57 0.77 1.43 8.73
CA MET A 57 1.72 0.30 8.71
C MET A 57 3.15 0.77 8.48
N HIS A 58 3.36 1.78 7.63
CA HIS A 58 4.68 2.41 7.47
C HIS A 58 5.17 3.07 8.75
N ALA A 59 4.31 3.81 9.46
CA ALA A 59 4.65 4.45 10.72
C ALA A 59 5.08 3.45 11.79
N LEU A 60 4.38 2.31 11.90
CA LEU A 60 4.76 1.23 12.80
C LEU A 60 6.16 0.68 12.48
N ARG A 61 6.46 0.43 11.19
CA ARG A 61 7.78 -0.06 10.78
C ARG A 61 8.88 0.94 11.10
N ALA A 62 8.68 2.21 10.76
CA ALA A 62 9.64 3.27 11.01
C ALA A 62 9.89 3.44 12.52
N ASN A 63 8.84 3.39 13.34
CA ASN A 63 8.96 3.46 14.79
C ASN A 63 9.73 2.27 15.37
N TYR A 64 9.48 1.05 14.87
CA TYR A 64 10.22 -0.14 15.27
C TYR A 64 11.72 -0.04 14.91
N GLN A 65 12.03 0.38 13.68
CA GLN A 65 13.41 0.60 13.24
C GLN A 65 14.12 1.66 14.10
N ALA A 66 13.47 2.79 14.35
CA ALA A 66 14.00 3.84 15.22
C ALA A 66 14.24 3.34 16.65
N ALA A 67 13.37 2.47 17.19
CA ALA A 67 13.53 1.88 18.51
C ALA A 67 14.75 0.97 18.60
N ILE A 68 15.09 0.24 17.53
CA ILE A 68 16.33 -0.54 17.43
C ILE A 68 17.53 0.40 17.37
N TRP A 69 17.51 1.38 16.47
CA TRP A 69 18.63 2.31 16.28
C TRP A 69 18.96 3.13 17.53
N ARG A 70 17.95 3.47 18.33
CA ARG A 70 18.13 4.13 19.64
C ARG A 70 19.01 3.32 20.60
N ARG A 71 19.14 2.01 20.39
CA ARG A 71 19.92 1.09 21.24
C ARG A 71 21.21 0.61 20.56
N SER A 72 21.67 1.30 19.51
CA SER A 72 22.84 0.90 18.71
C SER A 72 24.14 0.75 19.52
N LEU A 73 24.27 1.45 20.65
CA LEU A 73 25.44 1.39 21.53
C LEU A 73 25.39 0.23 22.55
N GLN A 74 24.26 -0.47 22.65
CA GLN A 74 24.16 -1.64 23.51
C GLN A 74 24.76 -2.84 22.78
N SER A 75 25.69 -3.56 23.41
CA SER A 75 26.35 -4.71 22.77
C SER A 75 25.38 -5.84 22.42
N GLN A 76 24.32 -6.02 23.23
CA GLN A 76 23.27 -7.02 23.03
C GLN A 76 21.92 -6.38 23.37
N PRO A 77 21.36 -5.56 22.47
CA PRO A 77 20.06 -4.94 22.72
C PRO A 77 18.97 -6.00 22.63
N PHE A 78 17.96 -5.90 23.51
CA PHE A 78 16.73 -6.66 23.33
C PHE A 78 16.02 -6.19 22.04
N VAL A 79 15.75 -7.14 21.15
CA VAL A 79 15.01 -6.92 19.91
C VAL A 79 13.65 -7.60 20.05
N ALA A 80 12.59 -6.79 20.11
CA ALA A 80 11.23 -7.31 20.15
C ALA A 80 10.88 -7.99 18.82
N ASN A 81 9.89 -8.89 18.80
CA ASN A 81 9.41 -9.46 17.54
C ASN A 81 8.89 -8.34 16.62
N PRO A 82 9.33 -8.26 15.35
CA PRO A 82 8.86 -7.25 14.39
C PRO A 82 7.41 -7.46 13.93
N THR A 83 6.84 -8.66 14.11
CA THR A 83 5.42 -8.92 13.80
C THR A 83 4.53 -7.93 14.53
N ASP A 84 3.47 -7.48 13.87
CA ASP A 84 2.55 -6.42 14.33
C ASP A 84 3.14 -5.00 14.38
N CYS A 85 4.45 -4.84 14.14
CA CYS A 85 5.09 -3.54 13.93
C CYS A 85 5.19 -3.19 12.43
N GLY A 86 4.15 -3.54 11.66
CA GLY A 86 4.11 -3.36 10.21
C GLY A 86 4.95 -4.37 9.41
N TRP A 87 5.36 -5.47 10.05
CA TRP A 87 5.97 -6.65 9.44
C TRP A 87 5.09 -7.87 9.65
N MET A 88 5.28 -8.89 8.82
CA MET A 88 4.65 -10.20 8.91
C MET A 88 5.63 -11.30 8.52
N THR A 89 5.28 -12.55 8.81
CA THR A 89 5.98 -13.71 8.30
C THR A 89 5.26 -14.19 7.03
N ASP A 90 6.00 -14.39 5.94
CA ASP A 90 5.44 -14.97 4.71
C ASP A 90 5.31 -16.50 4.79
N GLU A 91 4.85 -17.11 3.70
CA GLU A 91 4.64 -18.56 3.60
C GLU A 91 5.96 -19.36 3.73
N ASP A 92 7.09 -18.75 3.38
CA ASP A 92 8.44 -19.34 3.49
C ASP A 92 9.02 -19.18 4.90
N GLY A 93 8.30 -18.55 5.83
CA GLY A 93 8.82 -18.24 7.16
C GLY A 93 9.77 -17.04 7.21
N LYS A 94 9.87 -16.25 6.13
CA LYS A 94 10.73 -15.07 6.04
C LYS A 94 9.98 -13.82 6.48
N LEU A 95 10.75 -12.83 6.94
CA LEU A 95 10.21 -11.54 7.31
C LEU A 95 9.83 -10.75 6.04
N ALA A 96 8.57 -10.40 5.91
CA ALA A 96 8.02 -9.60 4.83
C ALA A 96 7.37 -8.32 5.35
N VAL A 97 7.32 -7.30 4.50
CA VAL A 97 6.61 -6.04 4.82
C VAL A 97 5.12 -6.31 4.83
N ASN A 98 4.46 -5.97 5.93
CA ASN A 98 3.00 -5.95 5.97
C ASN A 98 2.52 -4.57 5.48
N TRP A 99 2.11 -4.51 4.21
CA TRP A 99 1.79 -3.24 3.54
C TRP A 99 0.49 -2.60 4.05
N MET A 100 -0.52 -3.42 4.33
CA MET A 100 -1.87 -3.02 4.74
C MET A 100 -2.46 -4.12 5.62
N ARG A 101 -3.32 -3.75 6.57
CA ARG A 101 -4.09 -4.68 7.40
C ARG A 101 -5.19 -5.39 6.61
N GLY A 102 -5.70 -4.75 5.55
CA GLY A 102 -6.74 -5.29 4.67
C GLY A 102 -6.24 -5.68 3.28
N SER A 103 -7.10 -6.35 2.51
CA SER A 103 -6.87 -6.63 1.09
C SER A 103 -6.74 -5.33 0.29
N PRO A 104 -5.82 -5.23 -0.71
CA PRO A 104 -5.57 -4.01 -1.49
C PRO A 104 -6.77 -3.38 -2.23
N ALA A 105 -7.87 -4.10 -2.37
CA ALA A 105 -9.16 -3.59 -2.79
C ALA A 105 -10.22 -4.66 -2.52
N ASN A 106 -11.50 -4.26 -2.44
CA ASN A 106 -12.58 -5.23 -2.60
C ASN A 106 -12.48 -5.80 -4.04
N PRO A 107 -12.37 -7.14 -4.22
CA PRO A 107 -12.28 -7.74 -5.55
C PRO A 107 -13.42 -7.31 -6.50
N MET A 108 -14.59 -6.95 -5.95
CA MET A 108 -15.72 -6.43 -6.72
C MET A 108 -15.44 -5.08 -7.39
N LEU A 109 -14.60 -4.23 -6.79
CA LEU A 109 -14.21 -2.93 -7.33
C LEU A 109 -13.10 -3.03 -8.39
N LEU A 110 -12.20 -4.03 -8.28
CA LEU A 110 -11.20 -4.29 -9.31
C LEU A 110 -11.85 -4.62 -10.66
N CYS A 111 -12.96 -5.36 -10.62
CA CYS A 111 -13.78 -5.66 -11.79
C CYS A 111 -14.37 -4.37 -12.42
N SER A 112 -14.74 -3.38 -11.59
CA SER A 112 -15.33 -2.11 -12.07
C SER A 112 -14.36 -1.22 -12.88
N THR A 113 -13.06 -1.28 -12.60
CA THR A 113 -12.02 -0.59 -13.38
C THR A 113 -11.75 -1.26 -14.72
N VAL A 114 -11.96 -2.58 -14.83
CA VAL A 114 -11.96 -3.30 -16.12
C VAL A 114 -13.25 -3.00 -16.91
N LEU A 115 -14.32 -2.56 -16.22
CA LEU A 115 -15.65 -2.31 -16.78
C LEU A 115 -15.77 -1.06 -17.66
N GLN A 116 -14.76 -0.18 -17.77
CA GLN A 116 -14.75 0.83 -18.83
C GLN A 116 -14.69 0.20 -20.23
N VAL A 117 -14.24 -1.06 -20.35
CA VAL A 117 -14.31 -1.86 -21.59
C VAL A 117 -15.67 -2.56 -21.76
N VAL A 118 -16.48 -2.67 -20.69
CA VAL A 118 -17.70 -3.49 -20.61
C VAL A 118 -18.96 -2.64 -20.85
N ARG A 119 -18.91 -1.65 -21.75
CA ARG A 119 -20.14 -1.03 -22.27
C ARG A 119 -20.85 -1.88 -23.33
N SER A 120 -20.25 -2.99 -23.75
CA SER A 120 -20.75 -3.81 -24.88
C SER A 120 -20.86 -5.31 -24.59
N CYS A 121 -20.74 -5.77 -23.34
CA CYS A 121 -20.83 -7.20 -23.04
C CYS A 121 -22.23 -7.57 -22.52
N GLU A 122 -23.01 -8.23 -23.38
CA GLU A 122 -24.21 -8.95 -22.96
C GLU A 122 -23.81 -10.35 -22.48
N LEU A 123 -24.07 -10.66 -21.21
CA LEU A 123 -23.96 -12.00 -20.65
C LEU A 123 -25.05 -12.91 -21.26
N PRO A 124 -24.74 -14.19 -21.54
CA PRO A 124 -23.94 -15.08 -20.71
C PRO A 124 -22.62 -15.58 -21.32
N LYS A 125 -22.08 -14.94 -22.36
CA LYS A 125 -20.88 -15.41 -23.10
C LYS A 125 -19.61 -14.54 -22.93
N CYS A 126 -19.47 -13.77 -21.84
CA CYS A 126 -18.27 -12.96 -21.63
C CYS A 126 -17.14 -13.79 -20.99
N THR A 127 -15.97 -13.79 -21.63
CA THR A 127 -14.73 -14.46 -21.19
C THR A 127 -13.97 -13.70 -20.09
N CYS A 128 -14.49 -12.53 -19.69
CA CYS A 128 -13.93 -11.66 -18.67
C CYS A 128 -13.88 -12.31 -17.27
N LEU A 129 -14.77 -13.28 -17.02
CA LEU A 129 -14.77 -14.10 -15.81
C LEU A 129 -13.83 -15.30 -15.88
N SER A 130 -13.51 -15.79 -17.09
CA SER A 130 -12.64 -16.96 -17.29
C SER A 130 -11.16 -16.60 -17.15
N ASN A 131 -10.80 -15.38 -17.57
CA ASN A 131 -9.44 -14.86 -17.48
C ASN A 131 -9.42 -13.73 -16.45
N GLY A 132 -9.50 -14.10 -15.18
CA GLY A 132 -9.23 -13.15 -14.11
C GLY A 132 -7.81 -12.56 -14.26
N PRO A 133 -7.58 -11.29 -13.88
CA PRO A 133 -6.24 -10.74 -13.93
C PRO A 133 -5.35 -11.52 -12.96
N GLU A 134 -4.27 -12.13 -13.50
CA GLU A 134 -3.15 -12.58 -12.69
C GLU A 134 -2.62 -11.36 -11.93
N VAL A 135 -2.98 -11.29 -10.65
CA VAL A 135 -2.40 -10.32 -9.73
C VAL A 135 -0.92 -10.66 -9.65
N TYR A 136 -0.06 -9.71 -10.03
CA TYR A 136 1.39 -9.80 -9.91
C TYR A 136 1.79 -10.28 -8.49
N GLY A 137 2.06 -11.57 -8.41
CA GLY A 137 2.55 -12.29 -7.23
C GLY A 137 3.40 -13.51 -7.61
N HIS A 138 3.72 -13.70 -8.90
CA HIS A 138 4.64 -14.72 -9.38
C HIS A 138 5.50 -14.15 -10.50
N VAL A 139 6.67 -13.62 -10.15
CA VAL A 139 7.81 -13.73 -11.06
C VAL A 139 8.52 -15.02 -10.66
N GLN A 140 8.04 -16.15 -11.18
CA GLN A 140 8.94 -17.29 -11.36
C GLN A 140 9.86 -16.93 -12.52
N VAL A 141 11.12 -16.66 -12.22
CA VAL A 141 12.18 -16.55 -13.25
C VAL A 141 12.46 -17.97 -13.74
N THR A 142 11.64 -18.44 -14.68
CA THR A 142 11.98 -19.57 -15.56
C THR A 142 11.32 -19.31 -16.90
N ASP A 143 12.09 -18.69 -17.80
CA ASP A 143 12.14 -18.92 -19.26
C ASP A 143 12.61 -17.64 -19.96
N MET A 144 13.94 -17.43 -19.93
CA MET A 144 14.59 -16.59 -20.94
C MET A 144 14.97 -17.49 -22.11
N PRO A 145 14.51 -17.23 -23.35
CA PRO A 145 15.09 -17.88 -24.51
C PRO A 145 16.47 -17.25 -24.77
N GLU A 146 17.50 -18.10 -24.84
CA GLU A 146 18.80 -17.72 -25.39
C GLU A 146 18.66 -17.26 -26.84
N GLN A 147 18.86 -15.96 -27.08
CA GLN A 147 19.28 -15.39 -28.36
C GLN A 147 20.16 -14.18 -27.98
N GLY A 148 21.48 -14.16 -28.18
CA GLY A 148 22.17 -14.47 -29.42
C GLY A 148 22.50 -13.14 -30.11
N TYR A 149 23.64 -12.53 -29.73
CA TYR A 149 24.63 -11.80 -30.55
C TYR A 149 25.68 -11.16 -29.62
#